data_AF-A0A8T0MRU4-F1
#
_entry.id   AF-A0A8T0MRU4-F1
#
_cell.length_a   1.000
_cell.length_b   1.000
_cell.length_c   1.000
_cell.angle_alpha   90.00
_cell.angle_beta   90.00
_cell.angle_gamma   90.00
#
_symmetry.space_group_name_H-M   'P 1'
#
loop_
_entity.id
_entity.type
_entity.pdbx_description
1 polymer ?
#
loop_
_entity_poly.entity_id
_entity_poly.type
_entity_poly.pdbx_seq_one_letter_code
_entity_poly.pdbx_strand_id
1 'polypeptide(L)'
;MDTDLHQIIRSNQPLTDDHCQYFLYQLLRGLKYVHSANILHRDLKPSNLFLNANCDLKIADFGLARTTSETDLMTEYVVTRWYRAPELLLNCSQYTAAIDVWSVGCILGEIVTRQPLFPGRDYIQQLKLITELIGSPDDASLGFLRSDNAKRYMKQLPQFPRQDFRLRFRNMSAGAVDLLERMLVFDPSRRITVDEALHHPYLASLHDINEEPTCPAPFSFDFEQPSFTEAHIKELIWRESLAFNPDPPY
;
A
#
# COMPACT_ATOMS: atom_id res chain seq x y z
N MET A 1 5.11 9.59 18.86
CA MET A 1 4.25 8.56 18.24
C MET A 1 4.20 7.43 19.23
N ASP A 2 3.00 7.10 19.68
CA ASP A 2 2.79 6.37 20.94
C ASP A 2 2.38 4.91 20.66
N THR A 3 1.85 4.65 19.47
CA THR A 3 1.41 3.33 19.02
C THR A 3 1.40 3.25 17.49
N ASP A 4 0.98 2.12 16.95
CA ASP A 4 0.75 1.88 15.53
C ASP A 4 -0.68 1.40 15.27
N LEU A 5 -1.12 1.50 14.02
CA LEU A 5 -2.48 1.12 13.64
C LEU A 5 -2.74 -0.38 13.87
N HIS A 6 -1.71 -1.23 13.79
CA HIS A 6 -1.84 -2.67 14.07
C HIS A 6 -2.26 -2.93 15.52
N GLN A 7 -1.65 -2.24 16.49
CA GLN A 7 -2.04 -2.32 17.90
C GLN A 7 -3.46 -1.79 18.12
N ILE A 8 -3.82 -0.66 17.49
CA ILE A 8 -5.17 -0.09 17.60
C ILE A 8 -6.23 -1.05 17.07
N ILE A 9 -6.00 -1.65 15.89
CA ILE A 9 -6.89 -2.65 15.28
C ILE A 9 -7.07 -3.85 16.23
N ARG A 10 -6.03 -4.32 16.90
CA ARG A 10 -6.11 -5.46 17.83
C ARG A 10 -6.62 -5.12 19.24
N SER A 11 -6.72 -3.85 19.56
CA SER A 11 -7.19 -3.39 20.86
C SER A 11 -8.73 -3.49 21.00
N ASN A 12 -9.21 -3.42 22.23
CA ASN A 12 -10.64 -3.32 22.53
C ASN A 12 -11.21 -1.89 22.33
N GLN A 13 -10.40 -0.93 21.87
CA GLN A 13 -10.88 0.42 21.62
C GLN A 13 -11.86 0.42 20.44
N PRO A 14 -13.01 1.10 20.54
CA PRO A 14 -13.97 1.17 19.45
C PRO A 14 -13.40 1.94 18.25
N LEU A 15 -13.55 1.38 17.04
CA LEU A 15 -13.22 2.05 15.78
C LEU A 15 -14.54 2.30 15.07
N THR A 16 -14.95 3.57 15.04
CA THR A 16 -16.16 4.04 14.35
C THR A 16 -15.85 4.26 12.88
N ASP A 17 -16.89 4.45 12.06
CA ASP A 17 -16.72 4.83 10.65
C ASP A 17 -15.91 6.14 10.53
N ASP A 18 -16.13 7.10 11.43
CA ASP A 18 -15.36 8.36 11.48
C ASP A 18 -13.85 8.12 11.73
N HIS A 19 -13.49 7.20 12.64
CA HIS A 19 -12.08 6.82 12.84
C HIS A 19 -11.50 6.19 11.57
N CYS A 20 -12.24 5.29 10.92
CA CYS A 20 -11.83 4.66 9.66
C CYS A 20 -11.61 5.71 8.56
N GLN A 21 -12.58 6.62 8.39
CA GLN A 21 -12.56 7.71 7.41
C GLN A 21 -11.35 8.61 7.65
N TYR A 22 -11.09 9.00 8.91
CA TYR A 22 -10.00 9.88 9.28
C TYR A 22 -8.62 9.26 9.09
N PHE A 23 -8.43 7.99 9.48
CA PHE A 23 -7.16 7.28 9.23
C PHE A 23 -6.93 7.07 7.73
N LEU A 24 -7.96 6.71 6.97
CA LEU A 24 -7.86 6.52 5.53
C LEU A 24 -7.49 7.82 4.81
N TYR A 25 -8.14 8.94 5.18
CA TYR A 25 -7.84 10.27 4.65
C TYR A 25 -6.37 10.64 4.89
N GLN A 26 -5.88 10.54 6.13
CA GLN A 26 -4.49 10.88 6.46
C GLN A 26 -3.47 10.00 5.72
N LEU A 27 -3.76 8.70 5.57
CA LEU A 27 -2.94 7.77 4.80
C LEU A 27 -2.87 8.16 3.31
N LEU A 28 -4.02 8.42 2.68
CA LEU A 28 -4.07 8.85 1.28
C LEU A 28 -3.40 10.21 1.06
N ARG A 29 -3.63 11.15 1.99
CA ARG A 29 -2.96 12.47 1.97
C ARG A 29 -1.44 12.34 2.04
N GLY A 30 -0.93 11.48 2.92
CA GLY A 30 0.50 11.17 2.99
C GLY A 30 1.02 10.52 1.70
N LEU A 31 0.26 9.59 1.13
CA LEU A 31 0.63 8.93 -0.12
C LEU A 31 0.61 9.86 -1.33
N LYS A 32 -0.31 10.82 -1.39
CA LYS A 32 -0.33 11.86 -2.45
C LYS A 32 1.02 12.57 -2.52
N TYR A 33 1.54 12.98 -1.36
CA TYR A 33 2.85 13.59 -1.25
C TYR A 33 3.96 12.63 -1.71
N VAL A 34 4.01 11.41 -1.19
CA VAL A 34 5.03 10.39 -1.52
C VAL A 34 5.03 10.06 -3.02
N HIS A 35 3.86 9.82 -3.62
CA HIS A 35 3.71 9.48 -5.03
C HIS A 35 4.06 10.66 -5.95
N SER A 36 3.74 11.89 -5.56
CA SER A 36 4.17 13.09 -6.30
C SER A 36 5.69 13.31 -6.27
N ALA A 37 6.39 12.76 -5.26
CA ALA A 37 7.85 12.69 -5.22
C ALA A 37 8.43 11.53 -6.07
N ASN A 38 7.58 10.82 -6.84
CA ASN A 38 7.94 9.65 -7.63
C ASN A 38 8.46 8.45 -6.81
N ILE A 39 8.07 8.38 -5.53
CA ILE A 39 8.42 7.30 -4.61
C ILE A 39 7.24 6.33 -4.50
N LEU A 40 7.53 5.03 -4.48
CA LEU A 40 6.62 3.95 -4.11
C LEU A 40 7.00 3.46 -2.71
N HIS A 41 6.03 3.29 -1.80
CA HIS A 41 6.29 2.82 -0.44
C HIS A 41 6.54 1.31 -0.38
N ARG A 42 5.71 0.51 -1.07
CA ARG A 42 5.89 -0.94 -1.33
C ARG A 42 5.71 -1.88 -0.15
N ASP A 43 5.73 -1.38 1.09
CA ASP A 43 5.46 -2.16 2.30
C ASP A 43 4.47 -1.47 3.25
N LEU A 44 3.39 -0.93 2.70
CA LEU A 44 2.31 -0.36 3.51
C LEU A 44 1.56 -1.48 4.23
N LYS A 45 1.50 -1.37 5.55
CA LYS A 45 0.81 -2.28 6.46
C LYS A 45 0.51 -1.55 7.78
N PRO A 46 -0.46 -1.99 8.59
CA PRO A 46 -0.86 -1.29 9.80
C PRO A 46 0.28 -1.04 10.81
N SER A 47 1.28 -1.92 10.89
CA SER A 47 2.46 -1.71 11.77
C SER A 47 3.40 -0.60 11.31
N ASN A 48 3.28 -0.17 10.06
CA ASN A 48 4.09 0.90 9.47
C ASN A 48 3.32 2.24 9.45
N LEU A 49 2.14 2.27 10.06
CA LEU A 49 1.30 3.46 10.21
C LEU A 49 1.25 3.83 11.70
N PHE A 50 2.07 4.80 12.09
CA PHE A 50 2.15 5.24 13.47
C PHE A 50 1.02 6.20 13.81
N LEU A 51 0.60 6.16 15.08
CA LEU A 51 -0.46 6.99 15.64
C LEU A 51 0.00 7.64 16.95
N ASN A 52 -0.56 8.80 17.26
CA ASN A 52 -0.47 9.45 18.57
C ASN A 52 -1.85 9.53 19.25
N ALA A 53 -1.88 10.04 20.48
CA ALA A 53 -3.12 10.23 21.24
C ALA A 53 -4.19 11.12 20.56
N ASN A 54 -3.78 11.98 19.61
CA ASN A 54 -4.68 12.86 18.85
C ASN A 54 -5.22 12.20 17.58
N CYS A 55 -4.94 10.91 17.35
CA CYS A 55 -5.26 10.20 16.10
C CYS A 55 -4.51 10.74 14.86
N ASP A 56 -3.39 11.44 15.03
CA ASP A 56 -2.54 11.84 13.92
C ASP A 56 -1.79 10.62 13.38
N LEU A 57 -1.89 10.37 12.08
CA LEU A 57 -1.27 9.24 11.39
C LEU A 57 -0.02 9.68 10.63
N LYS A 58 1.07 8.92 10.77
CA LYS A 58 2.28 9.07 9.93
C LYS A 58 2.71 7.74 9.33
N ILE A 59 3.03 7.78 8.04
CA ILE A 59 3.61 6.67 7.30
C ILE A 59 5.10 6.56 7.67
N ALA A 60 5.58 5.35 7.92
CA ALA A 60 6.96 5.08 8.27
C ALA A 60 7.47 3.82 7.56
N ASP A 61 8.77 3.55 7.73
CA ASP A 61 9.48 2.39 7.16
C ASP A 61 9.55 2.40 5.63
N PHE A 62 10.32 3.37 5.12
CA PHE A 62 10.66 3.52 3.71
C PHE A 62 11.84 2.63 3.28
N GLY A 63 12.20 1.60 4.06
CA GLY A 63 13.36 0.74 3.78
C GLY A 63 13.23 -0.07 2.49
N LEU A 64 12.01 -0.26 1.99
CA LEU A 64 11.72 -0.91 0.71
C LEU A 64 11.26 0.06 -0.38
N ALA A 65 11.26 1.37 -0.08
CA ALA A 65 10.77 2.39 -1.00
C ALA A 65 11.70 2.55 -2.21
N ARG A 66 11.11 2.77 -3.39
CA ARG A 66 11.83 2.87 -4.68
C ARG A 66 11.17 3.84 -5.64
N THR A 67 11.91 4.24 -6.67
CA THR A 67 11.39 5.01 -7.80
C THR A 67 10.50 4.15 -8.70
N THR A 68 9.52 4.76 -9.36
CA THR A 68 8.62 4.11 -10.33
C THR A 68 9.31 3.48 -11.55
N SER A 69 10.54 3.88 -11.88
CA SER A 69 11.26 3.48 -13.09
C SER A 69 12.18 2.27 -12.93
N GLU A 70 12.39 1.77 -11.72
CA GLU A 70 13.33 0.66 -11.50
C GLU A 70 12.69 -0.69 -11.77
N THR A 71 13.21 -1.38 -12.79
CA THR A 71 12.83 -2.74 -13.20
C THR A 71 13.60 -3.80 -12.42
N ASP A 72 14.06 -3.51 -11.21
CA ASP A 72 14.99 -4.39 -10.53
C ASP A 72 14.30 -5.69 -10.09
N LEU A 73 14.96 -6.81 -10.36
CA LEU A 73 14.46 -8.14 -10.04
C LEU A 73 14.35 -8.26 -8.52
N MET A 74 13.13 -8.47 -8.05
CA MET A 74 12.84 -8.56 -6.63
C MET A 74 13.51 -9.78 -6.01
N THR A 75 14.41 -9.53 -5.06
CA THR A 75 14.96 -10.58 -4.21
C THR A 75 13.84 -11.10 -3.31
N GLU A 76 13.60 -12.40 -3.42
CA GLU A 76 12.53 -13.12 -2.74
C GLU A 76 12.77 -13.12 -1.22
N TYR A 77 12.25 -12.12 -0.49
CA TYR A 77 12.48 -12.01 0.97
C TYR A 77 11.25 -12.06 1.87
N VAL A 78 11.57 -12.57 3.05
CA VAL A 78 10.85 -12.92 4.28
C VAL A 78 10.11 -11.72 4.89
N VAL A 79 9.07 -11.23 4.23
CA VAL A 79 8.19 -10.17 4.77
C VAL A 79 6.73 -10.60 4.64
N THR A 80 5.86 -10.04 5.48
CA THR A 80 4.41 -10.23 5.46
C THR A 80 3.83 -9.90 4.07
N ARG A 81 3.28 -10.91 3.38
CA ARG A 81 2.74 -10.79 2.00
C ARG A 81 1.30 -10.28 1.94
N TRP A 82 0.64 -10.13 3.09
CA TRP A 82 -0.80 -9.95 3.19
C TRP A 82 -1.33 -8.69 2.50
N TYR A 83 -0.47 -7.67 2.35
CA TYR A 83 -0.79 -6.39 1.73
C TYR A 83 -0.20 -6.22 0.33
N ARG A 84 0.52 -7.23 -0.18
CA ARG A 84 1.16 -7.14 -1.51
C ARG A 84 0.11 -7.24 -2.62
N ALA A 85 0.21 -6.34 -3.60
CA ALA A 85 -0.64 -6.32 -4.78
C ALA A 85 -0.43 -7.55 -5.69
N PRO A 86 -1.44 -7.99 -6.46
CA PRO A 86 -1.33 -9.15 -7.35
C PRO A 86 -0.15 -9.06 -8.32
N GLU A 87 0.10 -7.88 -8.88
CA GLU A 87 1.20 -7.63 -9.81
C GLU A 87 2.59 -7.80 -9.18
N LEU A 88 2.74 -7.53 -7.87
CA LEU A 88 3.96 -7.82 -7.11
C LEU A 88 4.12 -9.31 -6.84
N LEU A 89 3.03 -10.04 -6.59
CA LEU A 89 3.06 -11.49 -6.37
C LEU A 89 3.37 -12.28 -7.65
N LEU A 90 3.03 -11.71 -8.81
CA LEU A 90 3.23 -12.30 -10.13
C LEU A 90 4.53 -11.84 -10.82
N ASN A 91 5.39 -11.08 -10.11
CA ASN A 91 6.66 -10.55 -10.62
C ASN A 91 6.53 -9.80 -11.95
N CYS A 92 5.57 -8.88 -12.03
CA CYS A 92 5.43 -8.01 -13.20
C CYS A 92 6.63 -7.07 -13.34
N SER A 93 7.08 -6.78 -14.55
CA SER A 93 8.29 -5.96 -14.76
C SER A 93 8.08 -4.45 -14.58
N GLN A 94 6.84 -4.00 -14.40
CA GLN A 94 6.50 -2.59 -14.25
C GLN A 94 5.55 -2.42 -13.07
N TYR A 95 6.02 -1.70 -12.06
CA TYR A 95 5.26 -1.36 -10.86
C TYR A 95 4.93 0.12 -10.86
N THR A 96 3.73 0.47 -10.40
CA THR A 96 3.26 1.87 -10.33
C THR A 96 2.76 2.17 -8.92
N ALA A 97 2.38 3.43 -8.69
CA ALA A 97 1.70 3.88 -7.47
C ALA A 97 0.49 3.00 -7.06
N ALA A 98 -0.11 2.28 -8.02
CA ALA A 98 -1.23 1.38 -7.78
C ALA A 98 -0.93 0.31 -6.73
N ILE A 99 0.32 -0.17 -6.58
CA ILE A 99 0.66 -1.21 -5.60
C ILE A 99 0.41 -0.74 -4.16
N ASP A 100 0.64 0.55 -3.89
CA ASP A 100 0.40 1.14 -2.59
C ASP A 100 -1.10 1.29 -2.36
N VAL A 101 -1.87 1.68 -3.39
CA VAL A 101 -3.35 1.76 -3.31
C VAL A 101 -3.97 0.40 -2.98
N TRP A 102 -3.45 -0.70 -3.54
CA TRP A 102 -3.89 -2.04 -3.14
C TRP A 102 -3.68 -2.30 -1.65
N SER A 103 -2.50 -1.92 -1.14
CA SER A 103 -2.14 -2.06 0.26
C SER A 103 -3.08 -1.22 1.15
N VAL A 104 -3.43 0.00 0.72
CA VAL A 104 -4.44 0.84 1.38
C VAL A 104 -5.80 0.14 1.43
N GLY A 105 -6.25 -0.48 0.34
CA GLY A 105 -7.50 -1.26 0.33
C GLY A 105 -7.48 -2.41 1.34
N CYS A 106 -6.35 -3.13 1.45
CA CYS A 106 -6.17 -4.18 2.45
C CYS A 106 -6.28 -3.62 3.89
N ILE A 107 -5.66 -2.47 4.13
CA ILE A 107 -5.68 -1.78 5.44
C ILE A 107 -7.10 -1.30 5.77
N LEU A 108 -7.83 -0.68 4.83
CA LEU A 108 -9.21 -0.23 5.03
C LEU A 108 -10.13 -1.40 5.43
N GLY A 109 -10.03 -2.52 4.70
CA GLY A 109 -10.79 -3.71 5.05
C GLY A 109 -10.42 -4.24 6.44
N GLU A 110 -9.14 -4.25 6.80
CA GLU A 110 -8.66 -4.73 8.09
C GLU A 110 -9.08 -3.85 9.29
N ILE A 111 -9.12 -2.52 9.11
CA ILE A 111 -9.62 -1.61 10.15
C ILE A 111 -11.07 -1.98 10.52
N VAL A 112 -11.91 -2.23 9.51
CA VAL A 112 -13.33 -2.52 9.71
C VAL A 112 -13.59 -3.95 10.18
N THR A 113 -12.90 -4.95 9.63
CA THR A 113 -13.08 -6.36 10.02
C THR A 113 -12.30 -6.75 11.26
N ARG A 114 -11.35 -5.92 11.70
CA ARG A 114 -10.39 -6.21 12.77
C ARG A 114 -9.49 -7.42 12.47
N GLN A 115 -9.43 -7.85 11.21
CA GLN A 115 -8.73 -9.06 10.77
C GLN A 115 -8.12 -8.83 9.39
N PRO A 116 -6.89 -9.32 9.14
CA PRO A 116 -6.27 -9.22 7.82
C PRO A 116 -7.16 -9.80 6.73
N LEU A 117 -7.29 -9.10 5.60
CA LEU A 117 -8.13 -9.57 4.49
C LEU A 117 -7.57 -10.82 3.82
N PHE A 118 -6.25 -10.87 3.62
CA PHE A 118 -5.59 -11.91 2.85
C PHE A 118 -4.39 -12.49 3.63
N PRO A 119 -4.61 -13.26 4.71
CA PRO A 119 -3.55 -13.86 5.52
C PRO A 119 -2.96 -15.12 4.87
N GLY A 120 -2.41 -15.01 3.65
CA GLY A 120 -1.81 -16.14 2.94
C GLY A 120 -0.48 -16.58 3.56
N ARG A 121 -0.28 -17.90 3.68
CA ARG A 121 0.95 -18.52 4.19
C ARG A 121 2.05 -18.64 3.14
N ASP A 122 1.67 -18.63 1.86
CA ASP A 122 2.52 -18.77 0.70
C ASP A 122 1.90 -18.01 -0.49
N TYR A 123 2.64 -17.86 -1.60
CA TYR A 123 2.16 -17.12 -2.78
C TYR A 123 0.87 -17.68 -3.38
N ILE A 124 0.72 -19.00 -3.36
CA ILE A 124 -0.42 -19.69 -3.94
C ILE A 124 -1.66 -19.39 -3.12
N GLN A 125 -1.56 -19.54 -1.80
CA GLN A 125 -2.65 -19.24 -0.89
C GLN A 125 -2.99 -17.75 -0.90
N GLN A 126 -1.99 -16.87 -0.98
CA GLN A 126 -2.22 -15.42 -1.08
C GLN A 126 -3.06 -15.08 -2.31
N LEU A 127 -2.66 -15.55 -3.50
CA LEU A 127 -3.41 -15.31 -4.75
C LEU A 127 -4.80 -15.94 -4.71
N LYS A 128 -4.93 -17.14 -4.12
CA LYS A 128 -6.22 -17.80 -3.93
C LYS A 128 -7.17 -16.98 -3.04
N LEU A 129 -6.70 -16.47 -1.90
CA LEU A 129 -7.50 -15.62 -1.01
C LEU A 129 -7.95 -14.33 -1.70
N ILE A 130 -7.07 -13.76 -2.53
CA ILE A 130 -7.40 -12.60 -3.34
C ILE A 130 -8.53 -12.93 -4.32
N THR A 131 -8.36 -13.95 -5.17
CA THR A 131 -9.36 -14.31 -6.19
C THR A 131 -10.67 -14.81 -5.57
N GLU A 132 -10.64 -15.42 -4.39
CA GLU A 132 -11.85 -15.80 -3.64
C GLU A 132 -12.71 -14.58 -3.30
N LEU A 133 -12.12 -13.43 -2.98
CA LEU A 133 -12.85 -12.21 -2.65
C LEU A 133 -13.23 -11.40 -3.90
N ILE A 134 -12.25 -11.04 -4.72
CA ILE A 134 -12.44 -10.09 -5.83
C ILE A 134 -12.88 -10.76 -7.15
N GLY A 135 -12.93 -12.10 -7.14
CA GLY A 135 -13.18 -12.91 -8.32
C GLY A 135 -11.89 -13.27 -9.06
N SER A 136 -11.93 -14.36 -9.81
CA SER A 136 -10.82 -14.71 -10.71
C SER A 136 -10.77 -13.73 -11.90
N PRO A 137 -9.57 -13.26 -12.29
CA PRO A 137 -9.44 -12.32 -13.39
C PRO A 137 -9.82 -12.99 -14.73
N ASP A 138 -10.54 -12.25 -15.56
CA ASP A 138 -10.82 -12.63 -16.95
C ASP A 138 -9.61 -12.37 -17.86
N ASP A 139 -9.68 -12.83 -19.11
CA ASP A 139 -8.59 -12.66 -20.08
C ASP A 139 -8.25 -11.17 -20.31
N ALA A 140 -9.23 -10.26 -20.20
CA ALA A 140 -9.00 -8.82 -20.31
C ALA A 140 -8.19 -8.28 -19.11
N SER A 141 -8.56 -8.68 -17.88
CA SER A 141 -7.86 -8.29 -16.65
C SER A 141 -6.47 -8.91 -16.52
N LEU A 142 -6.16 -9.95 -17.28
CA LEU A 142 -4.82 -10.52 -17.41
C LEU A 142 -3.99 -9.85 -18.52
N GLY A 143 -4.56 -8.89 -19.26
CA GLY A 143 -3.91 -8.23 -20.38
C GLY A 143 -2.62 -7.50 -20.02
N PHE A 144 -2.53 -6.94 -18.81
CA PHE A 144 -1.33 -6.27 -18.31
C PHE A 144 -0.16 -7.23 -18.03
N LEU A 145 -0.44 -8.52 -17.81
CA LEU A 145 0.62 -9.50 -17.57
C LEU A 145 1.41 -9.73 -18.86
N ARG A 146 2.69 -9.40 -18.84
CA ARG A 146 3.60 -9.69 -19.97
C ARG A 146 4.10 -11.14 -19.97
N SER A 147 4.08 -11.80 -18.81
CA SER A 147 4.56 -13.17 -18.63
C SER A 147 3.47 -14.20 -18.96
N ASP A 148 3.69 -15.00 -20.00
CA ASP A 148 2.80 -16.12 -20.34
C ASP A 148 2.75 -17.18 -19.22
N ASN A 149 3.83 -17.33 -18.46
CA ASN A 149 3.87 -18.22 -17.30
C ASN A 149 2.92 -17.74 -16.20
N ALA A 150 2.90 -16.43 -15.92
CA ALA A 150 1.98 -15.85 -14.94
C ALA A 150 0.51 -16.02 -15.38
N LYS A 151 0.21 -15.81 -16.68
CA LYS A 151 -1.13 -16.04 -17.24
C LYS A 151 -1.57 -17.50 -17.08
N ARG A 152 -0.71 -18.44 -17.46
CA ARG A 152 -1.00 -19.89 -17.34
C ARG A 152 -1.22 -20.28 -15.89
N TYR A 153 -0.39 -19.77 -14.99
CA TYR A 153 -0.52 -20.02 -13.56
C TYR A 153 -1.87 -19.53 -13.01
N MET A 154 -2.29 -18.31 -13.34
CA MET A 154 -3.61 -17.79 -12.93
C MET A 154 -4.78 -18.61 -13.47
N LYS A 155 -4.66 -19.15 -14.69
CA LYS A 155 -5.68 -20.04 -15.29
C LYS A 155 -5.76 -21.42 -14.63
N GLN A 156 -4.70 -21.87 -13.96
CA GLN A 156 -4.68 -23.14 -13.23
C GLN A 156 -5.24 -23.04 -11.81
N LEU A 157 -5.32 -21.82 -11.26
CA LEU A 157 -5.94 -21.61 -9.95
C LEU A 157 -7.46 -21.87 -10.01
N PRO A 158 -8.07 -22.31 -8.90
CA PRO A 158 -9.52 -22.41 -8.80
C PRO A 158 -10.20 -21.10 -9.19
N GLN A 159 -11.27 -21.22 -9.96
CA GLN A 159 -12.03 -20.06 -10.45
C GLN A 159 -13.13 -19.71 -9.46
N PHE A 160 -13.18 -18.44 -9.05
CA PHE A 160 -14.17 -17.93 -8.10
C PHE A 160 -14.97 -16.79 -8.73
N PRO A 161 -16.31 -16.77 -8.55
CA PRO A 161 -17.08 -15.57 -8.84
C PRO A 161 -16.71 -14.47 -7.84
N ARG A 162 -16.78 -13.21 -8.26
CA ARG A 162 -16.62 -12.05 -7.37
C ARG A 162 -17.68 -12.09 -6.27
N GLN A 163 -17.27 -11.88 -5.02
CA GLN A 163 -18.21 -11.76 -3.90
C GLN A 163 -18.90 -10.40 -3.90
N ASP A 164 -20.12 -10.33 -3.38
CA ASP A 164 -20.78 -9.05 -3.08
C ASP A 164 -20.15 -8.43 -1.84
N PHE A 165 -19.41 -7.33 -2.03
CA PHE A 165 -18.71 -6.65 -0.95
C PHE A 165 -19.66 -6.12 0.12
N ARG A 166 -20.88 -5.69 -0.24
CA ARG A 166 -21.87 -5.21 0.73
C ARG A 166 -22.32 -6.34 1.66
N LEU A 167 -22.41 -7.57 1.15
CA LEU A 167 -22.71 -8.75 1.97
C LEU A 167 -21.52 -9.24 2.78
N ARG A 168 -20.29 -9.09 2.25
CA ARG A 168 -19.05 -9.51 2.92
C ARG A 168 -18.63 -8.55 4.04
N PHE A 169 -18.90 -7.26 3.88
CA PHE A 169 -18.53 -6.17 4.78
C PHE A 169 -19.77 -5.45 5.34
N ARG A 170 -20.69 -6.20 5.97
CA ARG A 170 -22.00 -5.68 6.43
C ARG A 170 -21.93 -4.53 7.44
N ASN A 171 -20.80 -4.42 8.15
CA ASN A 171 -20.57 -3.39 9.16
C ASN A 171 -19.85 -2.15 8.60
N MET A 172 -19.59 -2.12 7.29
CA MET A 172 -18.93 -1.03 6.59
C MET A 172 -19.98 -0.11 5.97
N SER A 173 -19.76 1.21 6.00
CA SER A 173 -20.64 2.16 5.32
C SER A 173 -20.63 1.94 3.80
N ALA A 174 -21.73 2.29 3.11
CA ALA A 174 -21.83 2.10 1.66
C ALA A 174 -20.73 2.85 0.88
N GLY A 175 -20.33 4.03 1.36
CA GLY A 175 -19.24 4.81 0.78
C GLY A 175 -17.88 4.14 0.95
N ALA A 176 -17.59 3.57 2.13
CA ALA A 176 -16.36 2.82 2.37
C ALA A 176 -16.30 1.54 1.52
N VAL A 177 -17.43 0.85 1.35
CA VAL A 177 -17.51 -0.33 0.46
C VAL A 177 -17.20 0.04 -0.99
N ASP A 178 -17.81 1.10 -1.53
CA ASP A 178 -17.55 1.55 -2.91
C ASP A 178 -16.08 1.91 -3.12
N LEU A 179 -15.48 2.64 -2.17
CA LEU A 179 -14.07 3.00 -2.24
C LEU A 179 -13.16 1.76 -2.17
N LEU A 180 -13.46 0.82 -1.27
CA LEU A 180 -12.72 -0.44 -1.14
C LEU A 180 -12.77 -1.26 -2.43
N GLU A 181 -13.92 -1.34 -3.10
CA GLU A 181 -14.07 -2.04 -4.38
C GLU A 181 -13.24 -1.41 -5.50
N ARG A 182 -13.03 -0.08 -5.46
CA ARG A 182 -12.18 0.63 -6.43
C ARG A 182 -10.68 0.51 -6.14
N MET A 183 -10.30 0.24 -4.89
CA MET A 183 -8.92 -0.04 -4.47
C MET A 183 -8.53 -1.51 -4.73
N LEU A 184 -9.42 -2.46 -4.47
CA LEU A 184 -9.16 -3.89 -4.63
C LEU A 184 -9.49 -4.38 -6.04
N VAL A 185 -8.81 -3.80 -7.03
CA VAL A 185 -8.92 -4.17 -8.45
C VAL A 185 -7.67 -4.94 -8.88
N PHE A 186 -7.87 -6.07 -9.56
CA PHE A 186 -6.77 -6.96 -9.99
C PHE A 186 -5.85 -6.28 -11.01
N ASP A 187 -6.42 -5.64 -12.03
CA ASP A 187 -5.67 -4.86 -13.02
C ASP A 187 -5.24 -3.52 -12.41
N PRO A 188 -3.93 -3.26 -12.25
CA PRO A 188 -3.45 -2.02 -11.63
C PRO A 188 -3.81 -0.76 -12.43
N SER A 189 -4.04 -0.86 -13.74
CA SER A 189 -4.41 0.30 -14.58
C SER A 189 -5.86 0.75 -14.37
N ARG A 190 -6.70 -0.12 -13.81
CA ARG A 190 -8.11 0.14 -13.50
C ARG A 190 -8.35 0.45 -12.03
N ARG A 191 -7.29 0.39 -11.21
CA ARG A 191 -7.34 0.71 -9.79
C ARG A 191 -7.42 2.23 -9.63
N ILE A 192 -8.26 2.68 -8.69
CA ILE A 192 -8.36 4.11 -8.37
C ILE A 192 -6.99 4.69 -8.00
N THR A 193 -6.73 5.92 -8.43
CA THR A 193 -5.53 6.66 -8.02
C THR A 193 -5.71 7.27 -6.63
N VAL A 194 -4.61 7.72 -6.01
CA VAL A 194 -4.69 8.43 -4.72
C VAL A 194 -5.50 9.72 -4.83
N ASP A 195 -5.30 10.50 -5.90
CA ASP A 195 -6.07 11.73 -6.15
C ASP A 195 -7.56 11.45 -6.31
N GLU A 196 -7.94 10.44 -7.09
CA GLU A 196 -9.35 10.06 -7.25
C GLU A 196 -9.94 9.53 -5.94
N ALA A 197 -9.15 8.82 -5.12
CA ALA A 197 -9.59 8.31 -3.83
C ALA A 197 -9.86 9.45 -2.82
N LEU A 198 -9.02 10.49 -2.80
CA LEU A 198 -9.25 11.69 -1.96
C LEU A 198 -10.54 12.43 -2.37
N HIS A 199 -10.83 12.52 -3.66
CA HIS A 199 -12.07 13.10 -4.18
C HIS A 199 -13.32 12.19 -4.03
N HIS A 200 -13.18 10.99 -3.47
CA HIS A 200 -14.27 10.06 -3.35
C HIS A 200 -15.34 10.56 -2.36
N PRO A 201 -16.66 10.34 -2.61
CA PRO A 201 -17.72 10.79 -1.70
C PRO A 201 -17.58 10.33 -0.26
N TYR A 202 -16.91 9.19 -0.03
CA TYR A 202 -16.62 8.70 1.31
C TYR A 202 -15.66 9.60 2.10
N LEU A 203 -14.83 10.43 1.46
CA LEU A 203 -13.88 11.32 2.13
C LEU A 203 -14.28 12.80 2.03
N ALA A 204 -15.44 13.10 1.46
CA ALA A 204 -15.88 14.46 1.14
C ALA A 204 -15.96 15.41 2.35
N SER A 205 -16.16 14.89 3.57
CA SER A 205 -16.18 15.66 4.82
C SER A 205 -14.79 16.16 5.25
N LEU A 206 -13.72 15.53 4.77
CA LEU A 206 -12.33 15.80 5.16
C LEU A 206 -11.49 16.35 4.00
N HIS A 207 -11.94 16.17 2.76
CA HIS A 207 -11.24 16.58 1.56
C HIS A 207 -11.06 18.11 1.50
N ASP A 208 -9.80 18.57 1.53
CA ASP A 208 -9.43 19.97 1.33
C ASP A 208 -8.14 20.04 0.51
N ILE A 209 -8.29 20.51 -0.73
CA ILE A 209 -7.18 20.56 -1.69
C ILE A 209 -6.02 21.44 -1.22
N ASN A 210 -6.28 22.48 -0.42
CA ASN A 210 -5.24 23.39 0.08
C ASN A 210 -4.44 22.74 1.22
N GLU A 211 -5.05 21.78 1.91
CA GLU A 211 -4.39 21.02 2.96
C GLU A 211 -3.73 19.74 2.43
N GLU A 212 -3.75 19.46 1.12
CA GLU A 212 -3.19 18.25 0.52
C GLU A 212 -2.00 18.53 -0.41
N PRO A 213 -0.82 18.87 0.15
CA PRO A 213 0.34 19.27 -0.63
C PRO A 213 0.92 18.11 -1.43
N THR A 214 1.53 18.46 -2.56
CA THR A 214 2.43 17.59 -3.32
C THR A 214 3.89 17.97 -3.04
N CYS A 215 4.79 17.03 -3.30
CA CYS A 215 6.23 17.28 -3.25
C CYS A 215 6.62 18.20 -4.41
N PRO A 216 7.38 19.29 -4.18
CA PRO A 216 7.72 20.26 -5.22
C PRO A 216 8.63 19.70 -6.32
N ALA A 217 9.35 18.61 -6.03
CA ALA A 217 10.22 17.94 -6.99
C ALA A 217 10.25 16.42 -6.72
N PRO A 218 10.48 15.58 -7.75
CA PRO A 218 10.78 14.17 -7.54
C PRO A 218 11.99 13.98 -6.63
N PHE A 219 11.95 12.94 -5.80
CA PHE A 219 13.08 12.56 -4.96
C PHE A 219 14.15 11.88 -5.81
N SER A 220 15.42 12.27 -5.61
CA SER A 220 16.54 11.65 -6.33
C SER A 220 17.09 10.45 -5.56
N PHE A 221 17.23 9.32 -6.26
CA PHE A 221 17.88 8.11 -5.77
C PHE A 221 19.32 7.95 -6.29
N ASP A 222 19.99 9.05 -6.69
CA ASP A 222 21.37 9.02 -7.25
C ASP A 222 22.42 8.37 -6.31
N PHE A 223 22.08 8.22 -5.03
CA PHE A 223 22.89 7.56 -4.01
C PHE A 223 22.75 6.02 -4.02
N GLU A 224 21.72 5.44 -4.63
CA GLU A 224 21.56 3.98 -4.74
C GLU A 224 22.34 3.45 -5.96
N GLN A 225 23.65 3.26 -5.80
CA GLN A 225 24.51 2.70 -6.86
C GLN A 225 24.83 1.22 -6.59
N PRO A 226 24.53 0.29 -7.53
CA PRO A 226 24.81 -1.14 -7.35
C PRO A 226 26.29 -1.48 -7.11
N SER A 227 27.20 -0.58 -7.48
CA SER A 227 28.65 -0.69 -7.30
C SER A 227 29.13 -0.33 -5.89
N PHE A 228 28.26 0.19 -5.02
CA PHE A 228 28.67 0.61 -3.68
C PHE A 228 28.94 -0.59 -2.76
N THR A 229 30.10 -0.51 -2.09
CA THR A 229 30.48 -1.48 -1.07
C THR A 229 29.85 -1.08 0.27
N GLU A 230 29.84 -2.01 1.22
CA GLU A 230 29.40 -1.72 2.59
C GLU A 230 30.12 -0.51 3.19
N ALA A 231 31.41 -0.32 2.89
CA ALA A 231 32.20 0.82 3.36
C ALA A 231 31.70 2.15 2.77
N HIS A 232 31.35 2.17 1.48
CA HIS A 232 30.75 3.35 0.85
C HIS A 232 29.40 3.68 1.49
N ILE A 233 28.56 2.67 1.75
CA ILE A 233 27.24 2.86 2.38
C ILE A 233 27.40 3.44 3.80
N LYS A 234 28.35 2.92 4.61
CA LYS A 234 28.64 3.46 5.95
C LYS A 234 29.05 4.93 5.91
N GLU A 235 29.89 5.31 4.96
CA GLU A 235 30.33 6.69 4.79
C GLU A 235 29.16 7.62 4.39
N LEU A 236 28.27 7.17 3.50
CA LEU A 236 27.09 7.93 3.11
C LEU A 236 26.14 8.16 4.30
N ILE A 237 25.88 7.12 5.09
CA ILE A 237 25.05 7.22 6.32
C ILE A 237 25.68 8.19 7.32
N TRP A 238 27.00 8.13 7.50
CA TRP A 238 27.73 9.03 8.39
C TRP A 238 27.62 10.49 7.93
N ARG A 239 27.83 10.76 6.63
CA ARG A 239 27.70 12.12 6.06
C ARG A 239 26.29 12.68 6.22
N GLU A 240 25.28 11.87 5.98
CA GLU A 240 23.89 12.28 6.16
C GLU A 240 23.60 12.61 7.64
N SER A 241 24.13 11.79 8.55
CA SER A 241 23.98 12.02 10.00
C SER A 241 24.63 13.33 10.45
N LEU A 242 25.80 13.68 9.89
CA LEU A 242 26.49 14.95 10.14
C LEU A 242 25.75 16.15 9.54
N ALA A 243 25.16 16.01 8.35
CA ALA A 243 24.38 17.07 7.73
C ALA A 243 23.16 17.47 8.59
N PHE A 244 22.54 16.48 9.24
CA PHE A 244 21.42 16.71 10.17
C PHE A 244 21.84 17.14 11.58
N ASN A 245 23.07 16.81 12.00
CA ASN A 245 23.61 17.18 13.32
C ASN A 245 24.99 17.86 13.13
N PRO A 246 25.02 19.14 12.71
CA PRO A 246 26.26 19.83 12.36
C PRO A 246 27.15 20.10 13.59
N ASP A 247 26.58 20.09 14.80
CA ASP A 247 27.32 20.24 16.05
C ASP A 247 27.61 18.85 16.66
N PRO A 248 28.88 18.40 16.67
CA PRO A 248 29.23 17.15 17.34
C PRO A 248 29.04 17.28 18.86
N PRO A 249 28.54 16.24 19.55
CA PRO A 249 28.63 16.19 21.01
C PRO A 249 30.11 16.20 21.40
N TYR A 250 30.52 17.27 22.08
CA TYR A 250 31.84 17.44 22.70
C TYR A 250 32.16 16.31 23.69
#